data_AF-A0A2T6E8Y6-F1
#
_entry.id   AF-A0A2T6E8Y6-F1
#
_cell.length_a   1.000
_cell.length_b   1.000
_cell.length_c   1.000
_cell.angle_alpha   90.00
_cell.angle_beta   90.00
_cell.angle_gamma   90.00
#
_symmetry.space_group_name_H-M   'P 1'
#
loop_
_entity.id
_entity.type
_entity.pdbx_description
1 polymer ?
#
loop_
_entity_poly.entity_id
_entity_poly.type
_entity_poly.pdbx_seq_one_letter_code
_entity_poly.pdbx_strand_id
1 'polypeptide(L)'
;MIKWIAGFLVVLFVGLMLVTISSQVADSWRAHQNAMIAMEENLATQSKKRSETAERIALIQSKPELDDHDRWLIDHLSKTLAGLDKALLTIDAGQELLHRSLLRTWVGNTVLLLTLLIFGLGMLVRPAKILTAEEKRWLTSDPKTIPGLTFSPSSFRKTIAPTQNSSNFVTGRVKAVNKNVLKVTNSGILRRMALMFIIAPQGGLIMEIYFLVGDLFVEPIPFSQLQWDNIARSLLLSIPFTLVGLYLLASGTSNAQLDRNQQRIIFPGNKENLSFKDVESIQLNEFLTTGKRSYINSQIQLNLRNGDCLSLLSHAGKDHIYVDLIRTALFMKKPVVLPES
;
A
#
# COMPACT_ATOMS: atom_id res chain seq x y z
N MET A 1 -10.53 -11.94 -24.21
CA MET A 1 -9.07 -11.76 -24.28
C MET A 1 -8.50 -10.90 -23.14
N ILE A 2 -8.91 -9.63 -22.97
CA ILE A 2 -8.29 -8.70 -22.00
C ILE A 2 -8.26 -9.21 -20.54
N LYS A 3 -9.29 -9.93 -20.08
CA LYS A 3 -9.32 -10.51 -18.72
C LYS A 3 -8.24 -11.57 -18.48
N TRP A 4 -7.95 -12.40 -19.50
CA TRP A 4 -6.90 -13.42 -19.44
C TRP A 4 -5.50 -12.78 -19.50
N ILE A 5 -5.34 -11.73 -20.31
CA ILE A 5 -4.10 -10.95 -20.39
C ILE A 5 -3.80 -10.27 -19.06
N ALA A 6 -4.81 -9.63 -18.44
CA ALA A 6 -4.64 -9.00 -17.14
C ALA A 6 -4.29 -10.01 -16.03
N GLY A 7 -4.94 -11.18 -16.02
CA GLY A 7 -4.61 -12.27 -15.09
C GLY A 7 -3.19 -12.79 -15.29
N PHE A 8 -2.79 -13.02 -16.53
CA PHE A 8 -1.43 -13.44 -16.88
C PHE A 8 -0.38 -12.41 -16.47
N LEU A 9 -0.63 -11.12 -16.72
CA LEU A 9 0.28 -10.03 -16.33
C LEU A 9 0.46 -9.95 -14.80
N VAL A 10 -0.60 -10.13 -14.02
CA VAL A 10 -0.50 -10.15 -12.56
C VAL A 10 0.31 -11.37 -12.09
N VAL A 11 0.07 -12.54 -12.67
CA VAL A 11 0.85 -13.76 -12.32
C VAL A 11 2.32 -13.60 -12.69
N LEU A 12 2.62 -13.07 -13.89
CA LEU A 12 3.97 -12.79 -14.33
C LEU A 12 4.67 -11.78 -13.41
N PHE A 13 3.99 -10.69 -13.07
CA PHE A 13 4.51 -9.68 -12.15
C PHE A 13 4.81 -10.26 -10.76
N VAL A 14 3.88 -11.02 -10.19
CA VAL A 14 4.09 -11.70 -8.90
C VAL A 14 5.24 -12.69 -8.99
N GLY A 15 5.34 -13.47 -10.07
CA GLY A 15 6.45 -14.40 -10.31
C GLY A 15 7.81 -13.70 -10.37
N LEU A 16 7.92 -12.62 -11.14
CA LEU A 16 9.16 -11.82 -11.24
C LEU A 16 9.54 -11.20 -9.90
N MET A 17 8.56 -10.69 -9.15
CA MET A 17 8.79 -10.14 -7.81
C MET A 17 9.27 -11.21 -6.83
N LEU A 18 8.69 -12.41 -6.86
CA LEU A 18 9.12 -13.53 -6.02
C LEU A 18 10.57 -13.91 -6.31
N VAL A 19 10.94 -14.06 -7.60
CA VAL A 19 12.31 -14.36 -8.00
C VAL A 19 13.29 -13.29 -7.51
N THR A 20 12.91 -12.02 -7.66
CA THR A 20 13.76 -10.87 -7.26
C THR A 20 13.93 -10.80 -5.74
N ILE A 21 12.85 -11.00 -4.98
CA ILE A 21 12.90 -11.01 -3.52
C ILE A 21 13.76 -12.19 -3.04
N SER A 22 13.53 -13.39 -3.59
CA SER A 22 14.31 -14.58 -3.23
C SER A 22 15.80 -14.42 -3.57
N SER A 23 16.15 -13.82 -4.71
CA SER A 23 17.54 -13.57 -5.06
C SER A 23 18.18 -12.55 -4.10
N GLN A 24 17.50 -11.44 -3.81
CA GLN A 24 18.01 -10.44 -2.86
C GLN A 24 18.23 -11.01 -1.45
N VAL A 25 17.31 -11.86 -0.97
CA VAL A 25 17.44 -12.52 0.33
C VAL A 25 18.63 -13.50 0.31
N ALA A 26 18.77 -14.32 -0.73
CA ALA A 26 19.89 -15.24 -0.87
C ALA A 26 21.25 -14.51 -0.97
N ASP A 27 21.31 -13.43 -1.74
CA ASP A 27 22.53 -12.66 -1.95
C ASP A 27 22.94 -11.89 -0.69
N SER A 28 21.97 -11.30 0.03
CA SER A 28 22.24 -10.66 1.32
C SER A 28 22.72 -11.65 2.38
N TRP A 29 22.19 -12.87 2.38
CA TRP A 29 22.67 -13.93 3.27
C TRP A 29 24.10 -14.35 2.95
N ARG A 30 24.43 -14.59 1.68
CA ARG A 30 25.81 -14.91 1.25
C ARG A 30 26.79 -13.79 1.58
N ALA A 31 26.40 -12.54 1.30
CA ALA A 31 27.21 -11.38 1.63
C ALA A 31 27.46 -11.27 3.14
N HIS A 32 26.44 -11.53 3.95
CA HIS A 32 26.58 -11.56 5.42
C HIS A 32 27.52 -12.68 5.88
N GLN A 33 27.38 -13.90 5.35
CA GLN A 33 28.28 -15.01 5.69
C GLN A 33 29.74 -14.68 5.35
N ASN A 34 29.99 -14.18 4.14
CA ASN A 34 31.34 -13.79 3.72
C ASN A 34 31.92 -12.68 4.60
N ALA A 35 31.11 -11.69 4.97
CA ALA A 35 31.53 -10.60 5.84
C ALA A 35 31.81 -11.08 7.27
N MET A 36 30.99 -11.99 7.81
CA MET A 36 31.21 -12.60 9.13
C MET A 36 32.49 -13.42 9.16
N ILE A 37 32.76 -14.25 8.15
CA ILE A 37 34.02 -15.01 8.04
C ILE A 37 35.22 -14.07 8.03
N ALA A 38 35.18 -13.03 7.19
CA ALA A 38 36.27 -12.04 7.14
C ALA A 38 36.46 -11.30 8.47
N MET A 39 35.39 -11.02 9.20
CA MET A 39 35.46 -10.40 10.53
C MET A 39 36.02 -11.36 11.58
N GLU A 40 35.63 -12.63 11.57
CA GLU A 40 36.18 -13.66 12.46
C GLU A 40 37.67 -13.88 12.22
N GLU A 41 38.11 -13.95 10.96
CA GLU A 41 39.54 -14.04 10.60
C GLU A 41 40.33 -12.82 11.08
N ASN A 42 39.77 -11.63 10.90
CA ASN A 42 40.40 -10.39 11.38
C ASN A 42 40.43 -10.36 12.92
N LEU A 43 39.34 -10.75 13.59
CA LEU A 43 39.27 -10.82 15.05
C LEU A 43 40.31 -11.79 15.60
N ALA A 44 40.45 -12.98 15.02
CA ALA A 44 41.46 -13.96 15.40
C ALA A 44 42.89 -13.43 15.20
N THR A 45 43.12 -12.70 14.09
CA THR A 45 44.42 -12.10 13.80
C THR A 45 44.77 -10.99 14.79
N GLN A 46 43.84 -10.10 15.11
CA GLN A 46 44.07 -9.00 16.04
C GLN A 46 44.17 -9.49 17.49
N SER A 47 43.34 -10.47 17.89
CA SER A 47 43.39 -11.05 19.23
C SER A 47 44.71 -11.78 19.50
N LYS A 48 45.23 -12.52 18.50
CA LYS A 48 46.56 -13.14 18.56
C LYS A 48 47.66 -12.09 18.69
N LYS A 49 47.64 -11.03 17.88
CA LYS A 49 48.62 -9.94 17.99
C LYS A 49 48.58 -9.26 19.36
N ARG A 50 47.38 -9.10 19.91
CA ARG A 50 47.17 -8.54 21.25
C ARG A 50 47.80 -9.43 22.31
N SER A 51 47.54 -10.74 22.29
CA SER A 51 48.11 -11.68 23.27
C SER A 51 49.63 -11.72 23.18
N GLU A 52 50.20 -11.80 21.97
CA GLU A 52 51.65 -11.78 21.76
C GLU A 52 52.30 -10.48 22.25
N THR A 53 51.64 -9.33 22.04
CA THR A 53 52.13 -8.03 22.51
C THR A 53 52.08 -7.94 24.04
N ALA A 54 51.00 -8.40 24.66
CA ALA A 54 50.85 -8.43 26.11
C ALA A 54 51.89 -9.36 26.77
N GLU A 55 52.13 -10.53 26.18
CA GLU A 55 53.14 -11.48 26.66
C GLU A 55 54.55 -10.90 26.56
N ARG A 56 54.88 -10.21 25.46
CA ARG A 56 56.18 -9.52 25.31
C ARG A 56 56.37 -8.43 26.37
N ILE A 57 55.35 -7.65 26.68
CA ILE A 57 55.40 -6.65 27.76
C ILE A 57 55.68 -7.34 29.09
N ALA A 58 54.94 -8.40 29.42
CA ALA A 58 55.11 -9.14 30.67
C ALA A 58 56.52 -9.77 30.79
N LEU A 59 57.06 -10.30 29.69
CA LEU A 59 58.41 -10.84 29.64
C LEU A 59 59.47 -9.76 29.93
N ILE A 60 59.37 -8.59 29.30
CA ILE A 60 60.31 -7.48 29.53
C ILE A 60 60.21 -6.97 30.97
N GLN A 61 59.00 -6.86 31.51
CA GLN A 61 58.75 -6.46 32.90
C GLN A 61 59.30 -7.47 33.93
N SER A 62 59.46 -8.73 33.54
CA SER A 62 60.00 -9.77 34.43
C SER A 62 61.54 -9.73 34.59
N LYS A 63 62.24 -8.89 33.81
CA LYS A 63 63.69 -8.72 33.93
C LYS A 63 64.07 -8.11 35.29
N PRO A 64 65.16 -8.57 35.94
CA PRO A 64 65.55 -8.10 37.27
C PRO A 64 66.00 -6.63 37.30
N GLU A 65 66.56 -6.12 36.19
CA GLU A 65 66.85 -4.70 35.98
C GLU A 65 66.36 -4.30 34.59
N LEU A 66 65.71 -3.13 34.50
CA LEU A 66 65.14 -2.58 33.26
C LEU A 66 66.01 -1.41 32.78
N ASP A 67 66.61 -1.54 31.60
CA ASP A 67 67.35 -0.45 30.96
C ASP A 67 66.40 0.59 30.32
N ASP A 68 66.95 1.71 29.86
CA ASP A 68 66.16 2.78 29.21
C ASP A 68 65.50 2.32 27.89
N HIS A 69 66.11 1.35 27.20
CA HIS A 69 65.56 0.77 25.97
C HIS A 69 64.34 -0.12 26.28
N ASP A 70 64.39 -0.93 27.32
CA ASP A 70 63.30 -1.77 27.81
C ASP A 70 62.12 -0.92 28.28
N ARG A 71 62.38 0.20 28.96
CA ARG A 71 61.34 1.17 29.34
C ARG A 71 60.67 1.81 28.12
N TRP A 72 61.47 2.23 27.13
CA TRP A 72 60.94 2.74 25.86
C TRP A 72 60.12 1.68 25.11
N LEU A 73 60.60 0.44 25.07
CA LEU A 73 59.94 -0.66 24.39
C LEU A 73 58.60 -1.02 25.05
N ILE A 74 58.53 -1.02 26.38
CA ILE A 74 57.27 -1.19 27.12
C ILE A 74 56.27 -0.09 26.75
N ASP A 75 56.67 1.19 26.71
CA ASP A 75 55.77 2.29 26.32
C ASP A 75 55.26 2.14 24.88
N HIS A 76 56.16 1.79 23.94
CA HIS A 76 55.79 1.58 22.55
C HIS A 76 54.82 0.39 22.35
N LEU A 77 55.10 -0.74 23.00
CA LEU A 77 54.23 -1.92 22.94
C LEU A 77 52.89 -1.66 23.64
N SER A 78 52.87 -0.89 24.73
CA SER A 78 51.63 -0.51 25.42
C SER A 78 50.73 0.37 24.53
N LYS A 79 51.30 1.31 23.77
CA LYS A 79 50.56 2.09 22.76
C LYS A 79 50.01 1.20 21.64
N THR A 80 50.79 0.22 21.20
CA THR A 80 50.36 -0.77 20.20
C THR A 80 49.21 -1.61 20.72
N LEU A 81 49.27 -2.05 21.99
CA LEU A 81 48.21 -2.81 22.65
C LEU A 81 46.89 -2.01 22.71
N ALA A 82 46.96 -0.72 23.09
CA ALA A 82 45.79 0.16 23.10
C ALA A 82 45.18 0.36 21.69
N GLY A 83 46.03 0.40 20.65
CA GLY A 83 45.57 0.42 19.25
C GLY A 83 44.84 -0.86 18.85
N LEU A 84 45.34 -2.02 19.29
CA LEU A 84 44.70 -3.33 19.06
C LEU A 84 43.37 -3.46 19.82
N ASP A 85 43.29 -2.99 21.06
CA ASP A 85 42.04 -2.96 21.83
C ASP A 85 40.96 -2.13 21.11
N LYS A 86 41.34 -0.96 20.58
CA LYS A 86 40.42 -0.12 19.79
C LYS A 86 40.00 -0.81 18.49
N ALA A 87 40.91 -1.51 17.81
CA ALA A 87 40.60 -2.26 16.59
C ALA A 87 39.60 -3.40 16.88
N LEU A 88 39.78 -4.13 17.98
CA LEU A 88 38.85 -5.19 18.40
C LEU A 88 37.45 -4.65 18.71
N LEU A 89 37.34 -3.53 19.43
CA LEU A 89 36.05 -2.86 19.67
C LEU A 89 35.37 -2.42 18.36
N THR A 90 36.16 -2.00 17.37
CA THR A 90 35.64 -1.61 16.04
C THR A 90 35.14 -2.81 15.25
N ILE A 91 35.81 -3.96 15.37
CA ILE A 91 35.37 -5.22 14.73
C ILE A 91 34.06 -5.70 15.35
N ASP A 92 33.95 -5.66 16.68
CA ASP A 92 32.76 -6.06 17.43
C ASP A 92 31.53 -5.21 17.06
N ALA A 93 31.68 -3.88 17.09
CA ALA A 93 30.64 -2.96 16.60
C ALA A 93 30.29 -3.20 15.12
N GLY A 94 31.28 -3.58 14.30
CA GLY A 94 31.07 -3.94 12.90
C GLY A 94 30.17 -5.16 12.71
N GLN A 95 30.29 -6.18 13.56
CA GLN A 95 29.45 -7.38 13.51
C GLN A 95 27.99 -7.06 13.81
N GLU A 96 27.75 -6.22 14.80
CA GLU A 96 26.41 -5.78 15.16
C GLU A 96 25.73 -5.02 14.01
N LEU A 97 26.46 -4.11 13.36
CA LEU A 97 25.98 -3.38 12.18
C LEU A 97 25.59 -4.32 11.03
N LEU A 98 26.39 -5.37 10.78
CA LEU A 98 26.07 -6.36 9.75
C LEU A 98 24.81 -7.14 10.09
N HIS A 99 24.62 -7.52 11.36
CA HIS A 99 23.43 -8.23 11.80
C HIS A 99 22.17 -7.36 11.68
N ARG A 100 22.24 -6.10 12.14
CA ARG A 100 21.16 -5.12 12.01
C ARG A 100 20.79 -4.91 10.53
N SER A 101 21.78 -4.78 9.65
CA SER A 101 21.55 -4.64 8.21
C SER A 101 20.87 -5.86 7.59
N LEU A 102 21.28 -7.08 7.99
CA LEU A 102 20.67 -8.31 7.52
C LEU A 102 19.19 -8.38 7.93
N LEU A 103 18.90 -8.16 9.22
CA LEU A 103 17.54 -8.20 9.75
C LEU A 103 16.63 -7.20 9.03
N ARG A 104 17.12 -5.98 8.78
CA ARG A 104 16.41 -4.96 8.02
C ARG A 104 16.01 -5.44 6.62
N THR A 105 16.95 -6.02 5.87
CA THR A 105 16.68 -6.53 4.52
C THR A 105 15.68 -7.68 4.56
N TRP A 106 15.84 -8.61 5.49
CA TRP A 106 14.98 -9.78 5.62
C TRP A 106 13.56 -9.42 6.02
N VAL A 107 13.38 -8.58 7.05
CA VAL A 107 12.06 -8.15 7.51
C VAL A 107 11.40 -7.26 6.46
N GLY A 108 12.14 -6.33 5.85
CA GLY A 108 11.66 -5.51 4.74
C GLY A 108 11.08 -6.34 3.59
N ASN A 109 11.87 -7.32 3.12
CA ASN A 109 11.46 -8.20 2.03
C ASN A 109 10.33 -9.16 2.42
N THR A 110 10.31 -9.64 3.67
CA THR A 110 9.23 -10.51 4.18
C THR A 110 7.90 -9.77 4.25
N VAL A 111 7.88 -8.54 4.77
CA VAL A 111 6.67 -7.71 4.82
C VAL A 111 6.15 -7.42 3.42
N LEU A 112 7.05 -7.08 2.49
CA LEU A 112 6.70 -6.87 1.08
C LEU A 112 6.07 -8.13 0.46
N LEU A 113 6.71 -9.29 0.65
CA LEU A 113 6.25 -10.58 0.13
C LEU A 113 4.88 -10.96 0.70
N LEU A 114 4.70 -10.88 2.02
CA LEU A 114 3.41 -11.16 2.66
C LEU A 114 2.31 -10.22 2.16
N THR A 115 2.63 -8.95 1.99
CA THR A 115 1.69 -7.96 1.45
C THR A 115 1.29 -8.33 0.01
N LEU A 116 2.24 -8.66 -0.85
CA LEU A 116 1.98 -9.09 -2.22
C LEU A 116 1.18 -10.40 -2.28
N LEU A 117 1.48 -11.36 -1.41
CA LEU A 117 0.74 -12.63 -1.35
C LEU A 117 -0.70 -12.39 -0.88
N ILE A 118 -0.91 -11.74 0.28
CA ILE A 118 -2.24 -11.53 0.87
C ILE A 118 -3.13 -10.72 -0.07
N PHE A 119 -2.62 -9.61 -0.60
CA PHE A 119 -3.43 -8.68 -1.38
C PHE A 119 -3.40 -8.98 -2.88
N GLY A 120 -2.25 -9.41 -3.42
CA GLY A 120 -2.09 -9.77 -4.84
C GLY A 120 -2.78 -11.08 -5.21
N LEU A 121 -2.56 -12.18 -4.46
CA LEU A 121 -3.34 -13.41 -4.67
C LEU A 121 -4.81 -13.19 -4.31
N GLY A 122 -5.10 -12.36 -3.30
CA GLY A 122 -6.47 -11.95 -2.96
C GLY A 122 -7.21 -11.24 -4.11
N MET A 123 -6.49 -10.64 -5.07
CA MET A 123 -7.07 -10.11 -6.31
C MET A 123 -7.28 -11.17 -7.39
N LEU A 124 -6.43 -12.21 -7.45
CA LEU A 124 -6.55 -13.31 -8.40
C LEU A 124 -7.65 -14.31 -8.02
N VAL A 125 -7.78 -14.64 -6.73
CA VAL A 125 -8.71 -15.67 -6.22
C VAL A 125 -10.17 -15.19 -6.21
N ARG A 126 -10.40 -13.87 -6.21
CA ARG A 126 -11.75 -13.30 -6.36
C ARG A 126 -11.89 -12.68 -7.73
N PRO A 127 -12.40 -13.41 -8.75
CA PRO A 127 -12.69 -12.82 -10.04
C PRO A 127 -13.55 -11.58 -9.83
N ALA A 128 -13.25 -10.52 -10.60
CA ALA A 128 -14.03 -9.29 -10.68
C ALA A 128 -15.52 -9.62 -10.51
N LYS A 129 -16.07 -9.24 -9.35
CA LYS A 129 -17.40 -9.60 -8.81
C LYS A 129 -18.31 -10.21 -9.88
N ILE A 130 -18.41 -11.54 -9.88
CA ILE A 130 -19.35 -12.28 -10.71
C ILE A 130 -20.72 -11.65 -10.49
N LEU A 131 -21.27 -11.10 -11.56
CA LEU A 131 -22.63 -10.58 -11.56
C LEU A 131 -23.56 -11.69 -11.09
N THR A 132 -24.49 -11.38 -10.20
CA THR A 132 -25.46 -12.39 -9.74
C THR A 132 -26.26 -12.92 -10.94
N ALA A 133 -26.90 -14.09 -10.82
CA ALA A 133 -27.71 -14.62 -11.91
C ALA A 133 -28.78 -13.62 -12.38
N GLU A 134 -29.35 -12.85 -11.44
CA GLU A 134 -30.29 -11.77 -11.72
C GLU A 134 -29.62 -10.58 -12.45
N GLU A 135 -28.46 -10.13 -12.00
CA GLU A 135 -27.72 -9.05 -12.66
C GLU A 135 -27.29 -9.46 -14.09
N LYS A 136 -26.89 -10.72 -14.29
CA LYS A 136 -26.60 -11.28 -15.62
C LYS A 136 -27.86 -11.30 -16.49
N ARG A 137 -29.00 -11.69 -15.93
CA ARG A 137 -30.28 -11.67 -16.63
C ARG A 137 -30.63 -10.26 -17.09
N TRP A 138 -30.46 -9.25 -16.24
CA TRP A 138 -30.70 -7.85 -16.61
C TRP A 138 -29.81 -7.38 -17.76
N LEU A 139 -28.56 -7.83 -17.81
CA LEU A 139 -27.65 -7.49 -18.92
C LEU A 139 -28.02 -8.15 -20.24
N THR A 140 -28.57 -9.35 -20.20
CA THR A 140 -28.91 -10.11 -21.42
C THR A 140 -30.35 -9.89 -21.89
N SER A 141 -31.20 -9.29 -21.06
CA SER A 141 -32.61 -9.02 -21.39
C SER A 141 -32.73 -7.68 -22.10
N ASP A 142 -33.73 -7.54 -22.99
CA ASP A 142 -34.10 -6.22 -23.50
C ASP A 142 -34.53 -5.35 -22.30
N PRO A 143 -33.97 -4.13 -22.14
CA PRO A 143 -34.36 -3.21 -21.08
C PRO A 143 -35.87 -3.10 -20.88
N LYS A 144 -36.67 -3.09 -21.97
CA LYS A 144 -38.14 -2.96 -21.94
C LYS A 144 -38.86 -4.16 -21.32
N THR A 145 -38.19 -5.31 -21.25
CA THR A 145 -38.76 -6.56 -20.71
C THR A 145 -38.49 -6.76 -19.23
N ILE A 146 -37.71 -5.86 -18.61
CA ILE A 146 -37.37 -5.96 -17.19
C ILE A 146 -38.59 -5.52 -16.34
N PRO A 147 -39.16 -6.40 -15.50
CA PRO A 147 -40.36 -6.08 -14.75
C PRO A 147 -40.19 -4.89 -13.81
N GLY A 148 -41.12 -3.93 -13.88
CA GLY A 148 -41.13 -2.74 -13.02
C GLY A 148 -40.16 -1.64 -13.43
N LEU A 149 -39.40 -1.84 -14.52
CA LEU A 149 -38.55 -0.80 -15.09
C LEU A 149 -39.36 0.05 -16.08
N THR A 150 -39.33 1.37 -15.91
CA THR A 150 -39.98 2.32 -16.83
C THR A 150 -38.92 3.10 -17.60
N PHE A 151 -39.21 3.43 -18.85
CA PHE A 151 -38.32 4.21 -19.71
C PHE A 151 -38.95 5.56 -20.02
N SER A 152 -38.14 6.62 -19.95
CA SER A 152 -38.57 7.96 -20.35
C SER A 152 -37.49 8.61 -21.23
N PRO A 153 -37.43 8.28 -22.53
CA PRO A 153 -36.46 8.89 -23.45
C PRO A 153 -36.59 10.42 -23.49
N SER A 154 -37.82 10.94 -23.35
CA SER A 154 -38.11 12.38 -23.30
C SER A 154 -37.54 13.11 -22.08
N SER A 155 -37.18 12.40 -21.01
CA SER A 155 -36.57 12.98 -19.80
C SER A 155 -35.04 13.07 -19.89
N PHE A 156 -34.46 12.90 -21.08
CA PHE A 156 -33.02 13.03 -21.30
C PHE A 156 -32.53 14.47 -21.05
N ARG A 157 -31.45 14.59 -20.29
CA ARG A 157 -30.77 15.86 -20.01
C ARG A 157 -29.43 15.88 -20.71
N LYS A 158 -29.19 16.91 -21.53
CA LYS A 158 -27.90 17.15 -22.21
C LYS A 158 -26.80 17.61 -21.24
N THR A 159 -27.19 18.22 -20.12
CA THR A 159 -26.26 18.67 -19.09
C THR A 159 -25.77 17.49 -18.27
N ILE A 160 -24.45 17.30 -18.22
CA ILE A 160 -23.81 16.24 -17.43
C ILE A 160 -23.51 16.80 -16.03
N ALA A 161 -23.96 16.08 -15.00
CA ALA A 161 -23.73 16.46 -13.61
C ALA A 161 -22.23 16.42 -13.28
N PRO A 162 -21.64 17.50 -12.75
CA PRO A 162 -20.23 17.52 -12.38
C PRO A 162 -19.95 16.56 -11.23
N THR A 163 -18.82 15.87 -11.31
CA THR A 163 -18.33 14.97 -10.28
C THR A 163 -17.14 15.61 -9.57
N GLN A 164 -17.10 15.53 -8.22
CA GLN A 164 -15.97 16.06 -7.45
C GLN A 164 -14.71 15.16 -7.54
N ASN A 165 -14.91 13.85 -7.77
CA ASN A 165 -13.83 12.86 -7.87
C ASN A 165 -13.86 12.18 -9.24
N SER A 166 -13.04 12.66 -10.18
CA SER A 166 -12.79 11.97 -11.46
C SER A 166 -11.71 10.92 -11.28
N SER A 167 -12.11 9.67 -11.14
CA SER A 167 -11.20 8.54 -11.19
C SER A 167 -11.65 7.56 -12.26
N ASN A 168 -10.72 7.16 -13.12
CA ASN A 168 -10.95 6.19 -14.19
C ASN A 168 -10.92 4.74 -13.69
N PHE A 169 -10.77 4.53 -12.39
CA PHE A 169 -10.83 3.20 -11.80
C PHE A 169 -12.28 2.79 -11.52
N VAL A 170 -12.51 1.49 -11.34
CA VAL A 170 -13.77 1.01 -10.78
C VAL A 170 -13.87 1.52 -9.35
N THR A 171 -14.63 2.59 -9.14
CA THR A 171 -14.57 3.35 -7.89
C THR A 171 -15.72 3.01 -6.95
N GLY A 172 -16.91 2.64 -7.44
CA GLY A 172 -18.05 2.28 -6.58
C GLY A 172 -19.06 1.30 -7.17
N ARG A 173 -19.84 0.61 -6.34
CA ARG A 173 -20.94 -0.29 -6.73
C ARG A 173 -22.17 -0.05 -5.85
N VAL A 174 -23.36 -0.08 -6.43
CA VAL A 174 -24.62 -0.01 -5.68
C VAL A 174 -24.99 -1.41 -5.15
N LYS A 175 -24.94 -1.56 -3.82
CA LYS A 175 -25.27 -2.82 -3.15
C LYS A 175 -26.48 -2.67 -2.25
N ALA A 176 -27.33 -3.69 -2.24
CA ALA A 176 -28.38 -3.82 -1.25
C ALA A 176 -27.75 -4.20 0.11
N VAL A 177 -27.97 -3.36 1.12
CA VAL A 177 -27.60 -3.65 2.51
C VAL A 177 -28.73 -4.44 3.16
N ASN A 178 -29.97 -4.02 2.90
CA ASN A 178 -31.19 -4.72 3.26
C ASN A 178 -32.28 -4.42 2.21
N LYS A 179 -33.50 -4.95 2.37
CA LYS A 179 -34.61 -4.75 1.41
C LYS A 179 -34.99 -3.27 1.20
N ASN A 180 -34.69 -2.40 2.16
CA ASN A 180 -35.09 -1.00 2.20
C ASN A 180 -33.92 -0.02 2.08
N VAL A 181 -32.69 -0.50 1.90
CA VAL A 181 -31.48 0.33 1.87
C VAL A 181 -30.52 -0.16 0.79
N LEU A 182 -30.23 0.73 -0.17
CA LEU A 182 -29.09 0.59 -1.06
C LEU A 182 -27.96 1.51 -0.60
N LYS A 183 -26.72 1.04 -0.75
CA LYS A 183 -25.53 1.84 -0.45
C LYS A 183 -24.56 1.79 -1.62
N VAL A 184 -24.06 2.95 -2.01
CA VAL A 184 -22.91 3.06 -2.89
C VAL A 184 -21.67 2.71 -2.08
N THR A 185 -20.99 1.64 -2.50
CA THR A 185 -19.83 1.09 -1.80
C THR A 185 -18.60 1.16 -2.67
N ASN A 186 -17.49 1.61 -2.11
CA ASN A 186 -16.22 1.66 -2.83
C ASN A 186 -15.77 0.27 -3.31
N SER A 187 -15.00 0.25 -4.39
CA SER A 187 -14.41 -0.98 -4.88
C SER A 187 -13.45 -1.59 -3.86
N GLY A 188 -13.64 -2.88 -3.58
CA GLY A 188 -12.74 -3.63 -2.71
C GLY A 188 -11.33 -3.76 -3.29
N ILE A 189 -11.17 -3.63 -4.61
CA ILE A 189 -9.85 -3.63 -5.28
C ILE A 189 -9.09 -2.35 -4.91
N LEU A 190 -9.73 -1.18 -5.06
CA LEU A 190 -9.11 0.10 -4.71
C LEU A 190 -8.69 0.14 -3.24
N ARG A 191 -9.57 -0.34 -2.34
CA ARG A 191 -9.25 -0.43 -0.90
C ARG A 191 -8.06 -1.35 -0.62
N ARG A 192 -7.95 -2.49 -1.31
CA ARG A 192 -6.81 -3.41 -1.16
C ARG A 192 -5.52 -2.83 -1.72
N MET A 193 -5.57 -2.19 -2.89
CA MET A 193 -4.42 -1.46 -3.44
C MET A 193 -3.93 -0.39 -2.47
N ALA A 194 -4.87 0.41 -1.96
CA ALA A 194 -4.55 1.45 -0.99
C ALA A 194 -3.89 0.90 0.28
N LEU A 195 -4.40 -0.24 0.80
CA LEU A 195 -3.77 -0.94 1.93
C LEU A 195 -2.37 -1.49 1.60
N MET A 196 -2.15 -2.01 0.38
CA MET A 196 -0.81 -2.45 -0.04
C MET A 196 0.19 -1.29 -0.03
N PHE A 197 -0.20 -0.12 -0.54
CA PHE A 197 0.64 1.08 -0.51
C PHE A 197 0.98 1.51 0.93
N ILE A 198 0.07 1.30 1.88
CA ILE A 198 0.33 1.62 3.29
C ILE A 198 1.27 0.59 3.94
N ILE A 199 1.08 -0.71 3.68
CA ILE A 199 1.73 -1.78 4.46
C ILE A 199 3.07 -2.22 3.85
N ALA A 200 3.15 -2.35 2.52
CA ALA A 200 4.32 -2.90 1.83
C ALA A 200 5.67 -2.23 2.20
N PRO A 201 5.78 -0.89 2.31
CA PRO A 201 7.07 -0.25 2.59
C PRO A 201 7.45 -0.24 4.09
N GLN A 202 6.60 -0.76 4.99
CA GLN A 202 6.79 -0.57 6.43
C GLN A 202 7.81 -1.49 7.07
N GLY A 203 8.19 -2.60 6.42
CA GLY A 203 9.08 -3.60 7.03
C GLY A 203 10.45 -3.02 7.43
N GLY A 204 11.04 -2.17 6.58
CA GLY A 204 12.29 -1.48 6.92
C GLY A 204 12.11 -0.50 8.09
N LEU A 205 11.06 0.33 8.04
CA LEU A 205 10.77 1.32 9.08
C LEU A 205 10.52 0.67 10.45
N ILE A 206 9.81 -0.47 10.50
CA ILE A 206 9.58 -1.23 11.73
C ILE A 206 10.91 -1.64 12.37
N MET A 207 11.87 -2.10 11.57
CA MET A 207 13.19 -2.47 12.08
C MET A 207 14.00 -1.27 12.56
N GLU A 208 13.96 -0.15 11.85
CA GLU A 208 14.63 1.08 12.29
C GLU A 208 14.05 1.60 13.63
N ILE A 209 12.74 1.51 13.82
CA ILE A 209 12.10 1.86 15.10
C ILE A 209 12.53 0.89 16.20
N TYR A 210 12.57 -0.42 15.90
CA TYR A 210 13.04 -1.43 16.84
C TYR A 210 14.48 -1.17 17.30
N PHE A 211 15.40 -0.90 16.38
CA PHE A 211 16.79 -0.57 16.71
C PHE A 211 16.90 0.75 17.46
N LEU A 212 16.16 1.79 17.05
CA LEU A 212 16.14 3.07 17.75
C LEU A 212 15.69 2.93 19.21
N VAL A 213 14.69 2.10 19.49
CA VAL A 213 14.24 1.82 20.86
C VAL A 213 15.34 1.09 21.65
N GLY A 214 16.03 0.11 21.04
CA GLY A 214 17.20 -0.54 21.64
C GLY A 214 18.30 0.45 22.00
N ASP A 215 18.68 1.31 21.05
CA ASP A 215 19.77 2.29 21.18
C ASP A 215 19.44 3.44 22.15
N LEU A 216 18.16 3.69 22.44
CA LEU A 216 17.74 4.73 23.38
C LEU A 216 17.54 4.20 24.80
N PHE A 217 17.12 2.95 24.97
CA PHE A 217 16.65 2.44 26.27
C PHE A 217 17.42 1.24 26.81
N VAL A 218 18.16 0.50 25.98
CA VAL A 218 18.89 -0.72 26.39
C VAL A 218 20.40 -0.45 26.40
N GLU A 219 20.91 0.05 25.28
CA GLU A 219 22.31 0.44 25.13
C GLU A 219 22.35 1.90 24.74
N PRO A 220 22.29 2.85 25.71
CA PRO A 220 22.08 4.26 25.43
C PRO A 220 23.27 4.85 24.66
N ILE A 221 23.13 4.87 23.34
CA ILE A 221 24.05 5.55 22.42
C ILE A 221 23.71 7.05 22.46
N PRO A 222 24.71 7.96 22.51
CA PRO A 222 24.45 9.39 22.41
C PRO A 222 23.63 9.72 21.16
N PHE A 223 22.66 10.62 21.30
CA PHE A 223 21.74 10.99 20.21
C PHE A 223 22.45 11.40 18.91
N SER A 224 23.63 12.02 19.02
CA SER A 224 24.47 12.44 17.88
C SER A 224 25.10 11.28 17.10
N GLN A 225 25.15 10.08 17.68
CA GLN A 225 25.75 8.88 17.11
C GLN A 225 24.71 7.88 16.61
N LEU A 226 23.41 8.18 16.75
CA LEU A 226 22.34 7.36 16.20
C LEU A 226 22.38 7.32 14.67
N GLN A 227 21.93 6.21 14.09
CA GLN A 227 21.97 5.96 12.65
C GLN A 227 20.83 6.67 11.90
N TRP A 228 20.80 8.00 11.98
CA TRP A 228 19.76 8.84 11.37
C TRP A 228 19.60 8.64 9.87
N ASP A 229 20.69 8.34 9.14
CA ASP A 229 20.64 8.08 7.69
C ASP A 229 19.73 6.87 7.35
N ASN A 230 19.82 5.81 8.15
CA ASN A 230 19.03 4.59 7.97
C ASN A 230 17.54 4.83 8.26
N ILE A 231 17.25 5.56 9.33
CA ILE A 231 15.89 6.01 9.67
C ILE A 231 15.33 6.90 8.56
N ALA A 232 16.10 7.89 8.10
CA ALA A 232 15.70 8.83 7.06
C ALA A 232 15.38 8.13 5.74
N ARG A 233 16.22 7.17 5.30
CA ARG A 233 15.96 6.37 4.09
C ARG A 233 14.65 5.57 4.20
N SER A 234 14.40 4.95 5.36
CA SER A 234 13.17 4.20 5.60
C SER A 234 11.93 5.10 5.60
N LEU A 235 12.04 6.31 6.16
CA LEU A 235 10.97 7.32 6.12
C LEU A 235 10.72 7.86 4.71
N LEU A 236 11.77 8.12 3.94
CA LEU A 236 11.68 8.56 2.53
C LEU A 236 10.94 7.56 1.65
N LEU A 237 11.02 6.27 1.96
CA LEU A 237 10.24 5.24 1.29
C LEU A 237 8.81 5.12 1.86
N SER A 238 8.67 5.08 3.19
CA SER A 238 7.39 4.83 3.85
C SER A 238 6.38 5.98 3.67
N ILE A 239 6.81 7.24 3.83
CA ILE A 239 5.90 8.39 3.83
C ILE A 239 5.20 8.57 2.47
N PRO A 240 5.89 8.62 1.32
CA PRO A 240 5.21 8.83 0.03
C PRO A 240 4.22 7.72 -0.29
N PHE A 241 4.60 6.46 -0.03
CA PHE A 241 3.72 5.32 -0.26
C PHE A 241 2.51 5.33 0.66
N THR A 242 2.70 5.68 1.94
CA THR A 242 1.59 5.84 2.89
C THR A 242 0.65 6.96 2.47
N LEU A 243 1.18 8.11 2.03
CA LEU A 243 0.36 9.22 1.53
C LEU A 243 -0.44 8.84 0.30
N VAL A 244 0.16 8.13 -0.66
CA VAL A 244 -0.55 7.58 -1.83
C VAL A 244 -1.64 6.61 -1.39
N GLY A 245 -1.34 5.71 -0.46
CA GLY A 245 -2.33 4.77 0.08
C GLY A 245 -3.49 5.47 0.79
N LEU A 246 -3.23 6.47 1.62
CA LEU A 246 -4.26 7.28 2.28
C LEU A 246 -5.09 8.06 1.27
N TYR A 247 -4.44 8.65 0.26
CA TYR A 247 -5.14 9.33 -0.84
C TYR A 247 -6.07 8.36 -1.58
N LEU A 248 -5.62 7.16 -1.92
CA LEU A 248 -6.45 6.14 -2.59
C LEU A 248 -7.62 5.65 -1.72
N LEU A 249 -7.46 5.58 -0.40
CA LEU A 249 -8.56 5.30 0.53
C LEU A 249 -9.59 6.45 0.55
N ALA A 250 -9.11 7.69 0.50
CA ALA A 250 -9.94 8.89 0.53
C ALA A 250 -10.60 9.19 -0.83
N SER A 251 -9.99 8.80 -1.96
CA SER A 251 -10.44 9.09 -3.33
C SER A 251 -11.61 8.22 -3.80
N GLY A 252 -12.39 7.66 -2.88
CA GLY A 252 -13.53 6.79 -3.17
C GLY A 252 -14.72 7.52 -3.80
N THR A 253 -15.72 6.75 -4.23
CA THR A 253 -17.02 7.27 -4.69
C THR A 253 -17.81 7.89 -3.55
N SER A 254 -18.87 8.63 -3.91
CA SER A 254 -19.86 9.08 -2.95
C SER A 254 -20.37 7.86 -2.17
N ASN A 255 -20.20 7.83 -0.84
CA ASN A 255 -20.80 6.82 0.04
C ASN A 255 -22.31 7.06 0.21
N ALA A 256 -23.00 7.40 -0.88
CA ALA A 256 -24.41 7.74 -0.86
C ALA A 256 -25.26 6.52 -0.44
N GLN A 257 -26.30 6.78 0.34
CA GLN A 257 -27.26 5.79 0.80
C GLN A 257 -28.65 6.14 0.31
N LEU A 258 -29.35 5.18 -0.28
CA LEU A 258 -30.74 5.33 -0.69
C LEU A 258 -31.59 4.57 0.32
N ASP A 259 -32.47 5.28 1.01
CA ASP A 259 -33.37 4.72 2.01
C ASP A 259 -34.81 4.76 1.47
N ARG A 260 -35.41 3.58 1.32
CA ARG A 260 -36.78 3.41 0.82
C ARG A 260 -37.83 3.74 1.87
N ASN A 261 -37.56 3.55 3.14
CA ASN A 261 -38.52 3.88 4.20
C ASN A 261 -38.65 5.39 4.33
N GLN A 262 -37.53 6.09 4.24
CA GLN A 262 -37.47 7.54 4.34
C GLN A 262 -37.64 8.24 2.97
N GLN A 263 -37.71 7.47 1.88
CA GLN A 263 -37.83 7.96 0.50
C GLN A 263 -36.79 9.03 0.16
N ARG A 264 -35.54 8.85 0.60
CA ARG A 264 -34.48 9.85 0.47
C ARG A 264 -33.12 9.26 0.13
N ILE A 265 -32.30 10.07 -0.53
CA ILE A 265 -30.89 9.83 -0.83
C ILE A 265 -30.08 10.67 0.14
N ILE A 266 -29.25 9.99 0.92
CA ILE A 266 -28.35 10.58 1.91
C ILE A 266 -26.97 10.63 1.30
N PHE A 267 -26.46 11.83 1.02
CA PHE A 267 -25.10 12.02 0.54
C PHE A 267 -24.13 12.21 1.72
N PRO A 268 -22.89 11.71 1.63
CA PRO A 268 -21.90 11.94 2.66
C PRO A 268 -21.47 13.42 2.72
N GLY A 269 -21.23 13.92 3.94
CA GLY A 269 -20.59 15.24 4.16
C GLY A 269 -21.53 16.44 4.23
N ASN A 270 -22.66 16.33 4.93
CA ASN A 270 -23.63 17.43 5.15
C ASN A 270 -24.22 18.06 3.88
N LYS A 271 -24.12 17.38 2.74
CA LYS A 271 -24.87 17.76 1.54
C LYS A 271 -26.36 17.49 1.79
N GLU A 272 -27.22 18.39 1.32
CA GLU A 272 -28.67 18.27 1.50
C GLU A 272 -29.16 16.89 1.04
N ASN A 273 -29.91 16.22 1.92
CA ASN A 273 -30.54 14.96 1.61
C ASN A 273 -31.59 15.20 0.51
N LEU A 274 -31.57 14.38 -0.53
CA LEU A 274 -32.45 14.54 -1.68
C LEU A 274 -33.66 13.61 -1.56
N SER A 275 -34.88 14.12 -1.70
CA SER A 275 -36.06 13.25 -1.73
C SER A 275 -36.15 12.46 -3.02
N PHE A 276 -36.67 11.23 -2.97
CA PHE A 276 -36.98 10.48 -4.18
C PHE A 276 -38.01 11.21 -5.04
N LYS A 277 -38.89 12.02 -4.45
CA LYS A 277 -39.89 12.80 -5.19
C LYS A 277 -39.24 13.83 -6.11
N ASP A 278 -38.14 14.41 -5.68
CA ASP A 278 -37.41 15.46 -6.41
C ASP A 278 -36.65 14.90 -7.61
N VAL A 279 -36.39 13.59 -7.62
CA VAL A 279 -35.80 12.90 -8.77
C VAL A 279 -36.88 12.65 -9.82
N GLU A 280 -36.69 13.21 -11.01
CA GLU A 280 -37.54 12.99 -12.18
C GLU A 280 -37.20 11.66 -12.86
N SER A 281 -35.92 11.47 -13.19
CA SER A 281 -35.42 10.30 -13.92
C SER A 281 -33.97 9.98 -13.55
N ILE A 282 -33.53 8.78 -13.91
CA ILE A 282 -32.15 8.32 -13.68
C ILE A 282 -31.52 8.04 -15.04
N GLN A 283 -30.42 8.71 -15.34
CA GLN A 283 -29.78 8.70 -16.64
C GLN A 283 -28.41 8.02 -16.58
N LEU A 284 -28.10 7.21 -17.58
CA LEU A 284 -26.76 6.70 -17.83
C LEU A 284 -26.04 7.62 -18.82
N ASN A 285 -24.90 8.14 -18.41
CA ASN A 285 -23.99 8.89 -19.27
C ASN A 285 -22.72 8.09 -19.52
N GLU A 286 -22.14 8.20 -20.72
CA GLU A 286 -20.84 7.60 -21.07
C GLU A 286 -19.66 8.57 -20.90
N PHE A 287 -19.92 9.75 -20.34
CA PHE A 287 -18.92 10.78 -20.06
C PHE A 287 -19.02 11.23 -18.61
N LEU A 288 -17.87 11.52 -18.03
CA LEU A 288 -17.74 12.11 -16.70
C LEU A 288 -17.08 13.48 -16.82
N THR A 289 -17.70 14.52 -16.26
CA THR A 289 -17.14 15.87 -16.20
C THR A 289 -16.81 16.27 -14.76
N THR A 290 -15.69 16.97 -14.57
CA THR A 290 -15.36 17.66 -13.31
C THR A 290 -15.73 19.14 -13.34
N GLY A 291 -16.42 19.58 -14.39
CA GLY A 291 -16.65 20.99 -14.71
C GLY A 291 -15.47 21.66 -15.43
N LYS A 292 -14.25 21.09 -15.36
CA LYS A 292 -13.05 21.59 -16.08
C LYS A 292 -12.54 20.63 -17.16
N ARG A 293 -12.75 19.32 -16.98
CA ARG A 293 -12.29 18.27 -17.89
C ARG A 293 -13.35 17.19 -18.02
N SER A 294 -13.45 16.61 -19.21
CA SER A 294 -14.33 15.48 -19.51
C SER A 294 -13.50 14.25 -19.83
N TYR A 295 -13.90 13.10 -19.30
CA TYR A 295 -13.26 11.81 -19.52
C TYR A 295 -14.30 10.79 -20.02
N ILE A 296 -13.86 9.86 -20.86
CA ILE A 296 -14.68 8.71 -21.26
C ILE A 296 -14.80 7.79 -20.04
N ASN A 297 -15.98 7.79 -19.42
CA ASN A 297 -16.27 7.03 -18.21
C ASN A 297 -17.78 7.01 -18.00
N SER A 298 -18.33 5.93 -17.46
CA SER A 298 -19.77 5.85 -17.27
C SER A 298 -20.22 6.43 -15.93
N GLN A 299 -21.36 7.11 -15.92
CA GLN A 299 -21.92 7.79 -14.75
C GLN A 299 -23.43 7.56 -14.67
N ILE A 300 -23.92 7.29 -13.45
CA ILE A 300 -25.34 7.35 -13.12
C ILE A 300 -25.63 8.76 -12.62
N GLN A 301 -26.45 9.47 -13.40
CA GLN A 301 -26.93 10.82 -13.11
C GLN A 301 -28.38 10.78 -12.64
N LEU A 302 -28.69 11.57 -11.62
CA LEU A 302 -30.04 11.85 -11.18
C LEU A 302 -30.47 13.17 -11.81
N ASN A 303 -31.54 13.12 -12.60
CA ASN A 303 -32.17 14.30 -13.17
C ASN A 303 -33.25 14.77 -12.19
N LEU A 304 -33.13 15.99 -11.69
CA LEU A 304 -34.05 16.54 -10.71
C LEU A 304 -35.20 17.29 -11.41
N ARG A 305 -36.36 17.35 -10.74
CA ARG A 305 -37.55 18.07 -11.22
C ARG A 305 -37.34 19.57 -11.34
N ASN A 306 -36.41 20.14 -10.56
CA ASN A 306 -36.05 21.54 -10.62
C ASN A 306 -35.13 21.87 -11.82
N GLY A 307 -34.73 20.87 -12.62
CA GLY A 307 -33.84 21.03 -13.77
C GLY A 307 -32.37 20.73 -13.49
N ASP A 308 -31.98 20.58 -12.22
CA ASP A 308 -30.60 20.28 -11.84
C ASP A 308 -30.23 18.81 -12.11
N CYS A 309 -28.93 18.56 -12.20
CA CYS A 309 -28.38 17.24 -12.45
C CYS A 309 -27.34 16.89 -11.37
N LEU A 310 -27.49 15.74 -10.71
CA LEU A 310 -26.58 15.27 -9.68
C LEU A 310 -25.92 13.94 -10.04
N SER A 311 -24.63 13.81 -9.76
CA SER A 311 -23.90 12.55 -9.94
C SER A 311 -24.12 11.63 -8.75
N LEU A 312 -24.72 10.46 -8.96
CA LEU A 312 -24.85 9.44 -7.93
C LEU A 312 -23.56 8.60 -7.83
N LEU A 313 -23.13 8.05 -8.95
CA LEU A 313 -22.02 7.09 -9.04
C LEU A 313 -21.33 7.19 -10.39
N SER A 314 -20.01 6.98 -10.42
CA SER A 314 -19.23 6.76 -11.64
C SER A 314 -18.51 5.41 -11.59
N HIS A 315 -18.33 4.79 -12.76
CA HIS A 315 -17.73 3.47 -12.89
C HIS A 315 -17.22 3.24 -14.33
N ALA A 316 -15.97 2.79 -14.48
CA ALA A 316 -15.34 2.59 -15.80
C ALA A 316 -15.87 1.37 -16.59
N GLY A 317 -16.38 0.34 -15.92
CA GLY A 317 -17.01 -0.83 -16.56
C GLY A 317 -18.50 -0.65 -16.91
N LYS A 318 -18.82 -0.74 -18.21
CA LYS A 318 -20.17 -0.59 -18.80
C LYS A 318 -21.21 -1.58 -18.25
N ASP A 319 -20.85 -2.85 -18.08
CA ASP A 319 -21.79 -3.87 -17.61
C ASP A 319 -22.24 -3.61 -16.16
N HIS A 320 -21.29 -3.23 -15.30
CA HIS A 320 -21.55 -3.03 -13.87
C HIS A 320 -22.34 -1.74 -13.60
N ILE A 321 -22.05 -0.65 -14.31
CA ILE A 321 -22.80 0.60 -14.17
C ILE A 321 -24.24 0.42 -14.67
N TYR A 322 -24.45 -0.35 -15.73
CA TYR A 322 -25.79 -0.61 -16.27
C TYR A 322 -26.65 -1.41 -15.30
N VAL A 323 -26.09 -2.46 -14.70
CA VAL A 323 -26.77 -3.23 -13.64
C VAL A 323 -27.09 -2.35 -12.42
N ASP A 324 -26.14 -1.51 -12.01
CA ASP A 324 -26.31 -0.62 -10.87
C ASP A 324 -27.35 0.49 -11.16
N LEU A 325 -27.48 0.93 -12.41
CA LEU A 325 -28.54 1.83 -12.90
C LEU A 325 -29.91 1.18 -12.74
N ILE A 326 -30.09 -0.04 -13.29
CA ILE A 326 -31.36 -0.78 -13.20
C ILE A 326 -31.75 -0.98 -11.74
N ARG A 327 -30.81 -1.44 -10.91
CA ARG A 327 -31.05 -1.64 -9.47
C ARG A 327 -31.52 -0.35 -8.80
N THR A 328 -30.86 0.77 -9.06
CA THR A 328 -31.23 2.08 -8.51
C THR A 328 -32.63 2.48 -8.96
N ALA A 329 -32.95 2.31 -10.25
CA ALA A 329 -34.24 2.67 -10.81
C ALA A 329 -35.40 1.84 -10.28
N LEU A 330 -35.24 0.52 -10.20
CA LEU A 330 -36.23 -0.38 -9.61
C LEU A 330 -36.46 -0.05 -8.13
N PHE A 331 -35.40 0.29 -7.40
CA PHE A 331 -35.49 0.61 -5.98
C PHE A 331 -36.22 1.94 -5.72
N MET A 332 -35.92 2.98 -6.51
CA MET A 332 -36.56 4.29 -6.41
C MET A 332 -37.91 4.38 -7.13
N LYS A 333 -38.25 3.38 -7.96
CA LYS A 333 -39.37 3.39 -8.91
C LYS A 333 -39.35 4.63 -9.81
N LYS A 334 -38.20 4.87 -10.44
CA LYS A 334 -37.99 6.03 -11.34
C LYS A 334 -37.69 5.58 -12.76
N PRO A 335 -38.10 6.36 -13.76
CA PRO A 335 -37.82 6.03 -15.15
C PRO A 335 -36.32 6.12 -15.43
N VAL A 336 -35.85 5.20 -16.25
CA VAL A 336 -34.48 5.16 -16.76
C VAL A 336 -34.40 5.89 -18.09
N VAL A 337 -33.30 6.62 -18.25
CA VAL A 337 -32.86 7.21 -19.51
C VAL A 337 -31.54 6.56 -19.89
N LEU A 338 -31.55 5.87 -21.03
CA LEU A 338 -30.34 5.31 -21.63
C LEU A 338 -29.87 6.26 -22.74
N PRO A 339 -28.56 6.31 -23.03
CA PRO A 339 -28.08 7.02 -24.20
C PRO A 339 -28.71 6.41 -25.46
N GLU A 340 -29.20 7.25 -26.36
CA GLU A 340 -29.67 6.79 -27.68
C GLU A 340 -28.49 6.14 -28.41
N SER A 341 -28.69 4.90 -28.85
CA SER A 341 -27.71 4.10 -29.60
C SER A 341 -27.57 4.56 -31.04
#